data_AF-E2BUB6-F1
#
_entry.id   AF-E2BUB6-F1
#
_cell.length_a   1.000
_cell.length_b   1.000
_cell.length_c   1.000
_cell.angle_alpha   90.00
_cell.angle_beta   90.00
_cell.angle_gamma   90.00
#
_symmetry.space_group_name_H-M   'P 1'
#
loop_
_entity.id
_entity.type
_entity.pdbx_description
1 polymer ?
#
loop_
_entity_poly.entity_id
_entity_poly.type
_entity_poly.pdbx_seq_one_letter_code
_entity_poly.pdbx_strand_id
1 'polypeptide(L)'
;MAGNGEVLEGFICPICMTDFKTPNHLTKHFEEVHNDDPEILKSLKDLFGKAKKKILKQDDMPEAFSGAMVQDKRQSPEINWGPQEIGAFVSHTRYFKDIRNARLERYAYETNKLLIRLDKLLNNLPSDPVDRKAHERTIVPWIDEKDVKLCPNCAKSFHLARRKHHCRLCGAVMCHNCTLFLSLVNARKMTSPVSVQDDSALPLTSERALSERIVRAGVGLTKLARSPSSGSLNSVLSLVNDSASSEQHFRVCMHCMNLLDAREMQKAKQFDKPIVCQFYEKMRAYMEEATKHLAMYNKMWESLKEGETMYDLEDAQTLRLKLAKLGENIDATSKRILMLGAPKDTEEAAPQGQEQRLYQMVRTSAVIFLKEELLTLQPLPTPEEYAALQEERQKRIEARIAYERQLEEEQREKSKEQRKRETWNLDSGPSMKITQAQPVVTQSEGWGPSSVAPIMSSSMDPLIEQMSNLHAYIKQARADCKYDEVATLENNLRELQSAYFAMKQSTSSDS
;
A
#
# COMPACT_ATOMS: atom_id res chain seq x y z
N MET A 1 39.44 -38.25 6.31
CA MET A 1 40.17 -36.99 6.59
C MET A 1 40.07 -36.15 5.33
N ALA A 2 39.10 -35.24 5.26
CA ALA A 2 38.95 -34.31 4.14
C ALA A 2 39.87 -33.11 4.40
N GLY A 3 40.75 -32.81 3.43
CA GLY A 3 41.76 -31.76 3.55
C GLY A 3 41.14 -30.36 3.56
N ASN A 4 41.71 -29.49 4.40
CA ASN A 4 41.49 -28.04 4.41
C ASN A 4 41.81 -27.45 3.03
N GLY A 5 40.82 -27.30 2.16
CA GLY A 5 40.90 -26.36 1.05
C GLY A 5 40.58 -24.96 1.59
N GLU A 6 41.49 -24.01 1.45
CA GLU A 6 41.22 -22.60 1.75
C GLU A 6 39.99 -22.15 0.95
N VAL A 7 38.97 -21.66 1.66
CA VAL A 7 37.81 -21.03 1.04
C VAL A 7 38.29 -19.71 0.45
N LEU A 8 38.35 -19.64 -0.88
CA LEU A 8 38.72 -18.42 -1.59
C LEU A 8 37.48 -17.53 -1.70
N GLU A 9 37.43 -16.47 -0.91
CA GLU A 9 36.34 -15.48 -0.88
C GLU A 9 36.83 -14.17 -1.52
N GLY A 10 36.09 -13.64 -2.50
CA GLY A 10 36.48 -12.43 -3.21
C GLY A 10 35.84 -12.30 -4.59
N PHE A 11 36.33 -11.36 -5.41
CA PHE A 11 35.84 -11.14 -6.78
C PHE A 11 36.62 -12.02 -7.76
N ILE A 12 36.38 -13.33 -7.66
CA ILE A 12 37.14 -14.35 -8.37
C ILE A 12 36.41 -14.78 -9.63
N CYS A 13 37.12 -14.84 -10.76
CA CYS A 13 36.55 -15.36 -12.00
C CYS A 13 36.32 -16.87 -11.87
N PRO A 14 35.09 -17.37 -12.09
CA PRO A 14 34.78 -18.79 -11.90
C PRO A 14 35.42 -19.70 -12.96
N ILE A 15 35.90 -19.13 -14.07
CA ILE A 15 36.49 -19.87 -15.18
C ILE A 15 38.00 -20.02 -14.99
N CYS A 16 38.70 -18.94 -14.65
CA CYS A 16 40.17 -18.93 -14.51
C CYS A 16 40.67 -18.84 -13.05
N MET A 17 39.75 -18.81 -12.08
CA MET A 17 40.01 -18.71 -10.63
C MET A 17 40.95 -17.59 -10.21
N THR A 18 40.99 -16.49 -10.97
CA THR A 18 41.80 -15.31 -10.67
C THR A 18 40.98 -14.29 -9.88
N ASP A 19 41.53 -13.76 -8.78
CA ASP A 19 40.90 -12.69 -7.99
C ASP A 19 41.17 -11.31 -8.59
N PHE A 20 40.09 -10.58 -8.87
CA PHE A 20 40.12 -9.24 -9.46
C PHE A 20 39.88 -8.13 -8.42
N LYS A 21 39.77 -8.48 -7.13
CA LYS A 21 39.64 -7.60 -5.94
C LYS A 21 38.44 -6.66 -5.91
N THR A 22 37.82 -6.42 -7.06
CA THR A 22 36.73 -5.48 -7.28
C THR A 22 35.80 -6.03 -8.36
N PRO A 23 34.48 -5.78 -8.26
CA PRO A 23 33.51 -6.31 -9.20
C PRO A 23 33.70 -5.74 -10.61
N ASN A 24 34.20 -4.50 -10.75
CA ASN A 24 34.39 -3.85 -12.05
C ASN A 24 35.51 -4.51 -12.87
N HIS A 25 36.62 -4.91 -12.23
CA HIS A 25 37.70 -5.60 -12.92
C HIS A 25 37.32 -7.04 -13.26
N LEU A 26 36.56 -7.72 -12.40
CA LEU A 26 36.00 -9.03 -12.70
C LEU A 26 35.05 -8.98 -13.91
N THR A 27 34.15 -8.00 -13.91
CA THR A 27 33.18 -7.80 -15.01
C THR A 27 33.89 -7.49 -16.32
N LYS A 28 34.89 -6.59 -16.30
CA LYS A 28 35.69 -6.26 -17.48
C LYS A 28 36.47 -7.47 -18.00
N HIS A 29 37.08 -8.25 -17.11
CA HIS A 29 37.77 -9.48 -17.47
C HIS A 29 36.82 -10.50 -18.10
N PHE A 30 35.63 -10.68 -17.55
CA PHE A 30 34.63 -11.59 -18.09
C PHE A 30 34.14 -11.15 -19.49
N GLU A 31 33.92 -9.85 -19.69
CA GLU A 31 33.51 -9.27 -20.98
C GLU A 31 34.60 -9.31 -22.06
N GLU A 32 35.88 -9.19 -21.68
CA GLU A 32 37.00 -9.14 -22.63
C GLU A 32 37.62 -10.52 -22.92
N VAL A 33 37.57 -11.45 -21.96
CA VAL A 33 38.28 -12.75 -22.03
C VAL A 33 37.34 -13.95 -22.22
N HIS A 34 36.07 -13.83 -21.84
CA HIS A 34 35.07 -14.91 -21.92
C HIS A 34 33.87 -14.56 -22.81
N ASN A 35 34.12 -13.75 -23.85
CA ASN A 35 33.11 -13.23 -24.79
C ASN A 35 32.51 -14.29 -25.75
N ASP A 36 32.92 -15.55 -25.62
CA ASP A 36 32.58 -16.62 -26.58
C ASP A 36 31.29 -17.38 -26.24
N ASP A 37 30.50 -16.93 -25.25
CA ASP A 37 29.21 -17.54 -24.93
C ASP A 37 28.01 -16.58 -25.12
N PRO A 38 27.54 -16.42 -26.39
CA PRO A 38 26.54 -15.43 -26.77
C PRO A 38 25.12 -15.71 -26.24
N GLU A 39 24.82 -16.92 -25.75
CA GLU A 39 23.48 -17.29 -25.28
C GLU A 39 23.17 -16.73 -23.88
N ILE A 40 24.16 -16.76 -22.97
CA ILE A 40 24.02 -16.23 -21.61
C ILE A 40 23.85 -14.70 -21.63
N LEU A 41 24.54 -14.03 -22.56
CA LEU A 41 24.47 -12.58 -22.74
C LEU A 41 23.15 -12.11 -23.38
N LYS A 42 22.47 -12.95 -24.17
CA LYS A 42 21.19 -12.60 -24.82
C LYS A 42 20.01 -12.67 -23.83
N SER A 43 19.97 -13.72 -23.02
CA SER A 43 18.97 -13.92 -21.93
C SER A 43 19.00 -12.79 -20.89
N LEU A 44 20.17 -12.24 -20.56
CA LEU A 44 20.34 -11.17 -19.57
C LEU A 44 20.10 -9.76 -20.11
N LYS A 45 20.25 -9.54 -21.43
CA LYS A 45 20.16 -8.22 -22.07
C LYS A 45 18.70 -7.85 -22.42
N ASP A 46 17.87 -8.85 -22.70
CA ASP A 46 16.46 -8.66 -23.05
C ASP A 46 15.54 -8.37 -21.85
N LEU A 47 15.95 -8.71 -20.62
CA LEU A 47 15.13 -8.48 -19.42
C LEU A 47 15.33 -7.11 -18.74
N PHE A 48 16.52 -6.49 -18.83
CA PHE A 48 16.84 -5.33 -17.98
C PHE A 48 17.71 -4.24 -18.63
N GLY A 49 17.78 -4.14 -19.96
CA GLY A 49 18.71 -3.24 -20.66
C GLY A 49 18.71 -1.76 -20.21
N LYS A 50 17.58 -1.23 -19.73
CA LYS A 50 17.45 0.15 -19.21
C LYS A 50 17.52 0.26 -17.68
N ALA A 51 17.03 -0.74 -16.95
CA ALA A 51 17.04 -0.78 -15.49
C ALA A 51 18.42 -1.21 -14.93
N LYS A 52 19.05 -2.24 -15.52
CA LYS A 52 20.39 -2.76 -15.15
C LYS A 52 21.47 -1.68 -15.26
N LYS A 53 21.55 -0.98 -16.40
CA LYS A 53 22.56 0.08 -16.64
C LYS A 53 22.47 1.28 -15.69
N LYS A 54 21.35 1.48 -14.98
CA LYS A 54 21.14 2.64 -14.08
C LYS A 54 21.11 2.23 -12.60
N ILE A 55 20.67 1.00 -12.29
CA ILE A 55 20.66 0.42 -10.94
C ILE A 55 22.04 -0.12 -10.55
N LEU A 56 22.79 -0.74 -11.48
CA LEU A 56 24.19 -1.16 -11.23
C LEU A 56 25.20 -0.02 -11.38
N LYS A 57 24.84 1.11 -12.02
CA LYS A 57 25.66 2.33 -12.01
C LYS A 57 25.40 3.23 -10.79
N GLN A 58 24.36 2.94 -10.00
CA GLN A 58 24.16 3.56 -8.69
C GLN A 58 24.96 2.77 -7.64
N ASP A 59 26.28 2.78 -7.79
CA ASP A 59 27.21 2.46 -6.69
C ASP A 59 27.48 3.67 -5.79
N ASP A 60 26.81 4.79 -6.01
CA ASP A 60 26.64 5.81 -4.97
C ASP A 60 25.49 5.37 -4.04
N MET A 61 25.69 4.29 -3.29
CA MET A 61 25.17 4.28 -1.93
C MET A 61 25.89 5.44 -1.24
N PRO A 62 25.23 6.55 -0.88
CA PRO A 62 25.94 7.56 -0.13
C PRO A 62 26.40 6.91 1.18
N GLU A 63 27.70 6.99 1.46
CA GLU A 63 28.34 6.72 2.75
C GLU A 63 27.73 7.56 3.92
N ALA A 64 26.61 8.25 3.67
CA ALA A 64 25.87 9.11 4.59
C ALA A 64 25.27 8.38 5.80
N PHE A 65 25.27 7.04 5.85
CA PHE A 65 24.88 6.33 7.07
C PHE A 65 26.02 6.12 8.08
N SER A 66 27.27 6.39 7.72
CA SER A 66 28.39 6.35 8.69
C SER A 66 28.73 7.75 9.25
N GLY A 67 28.45 8.84 8.51
CA GLY A 67 28.86 10.19 8.90
C GLY A 67 27.79 11.09 9.56
N ALA A 68 26.50 10.79 9.43
CA ALA A 68 25.43 11.71 9.82
C ALA A 68 25.03 11.68 11.32
N MET A 69 25.90 11.18 12.20
CA MET A 69 25.73 11.25 13.66
C MET A 69 26.56 12.35 14.33
N VAL A 70 27.34 13.13 13.58
CA VAL A 70 28.19 14.17 14.16
C VAL A 70 27.76 15.53 13.64
N GLN A 71 27.15 16.30 14.56
CA GLN A 71 26.90 17.75 14.52
C GLN A 71 25.67 18.25 13.76
N ASP A 72 24.53 18.30 14.46
CA ASP A 72 23.64 19.46 14.33
C ASP A 72 23.17 19.93 15.73
N LYS A 73 23.76 21.03 16.21
CA LYS A 73 23.53 21.65 17.52
C LYS A 73 22.27 22.54 17.52
N ARG A 74 21.12 21.98 17.13
CA ARG A 74 19.82 22.66 17.30
C ARG A 74 18.79 21.70 17.88
N GLN A 75 19.03 21.29 19.12
CA GLN A 75 18.12 20.41 19.84
C GLN A 75 17.06 21.23 20.58
N SER A 76 15.81 20.92 20.24
CA SER A 76 14.71 20.84 21.20
C SER A 76 15.23 20.18 22.49
N PRO A 77 14.75 20.57 23.70
CA PRO A 77 15.32 20.11 24.97
C PRO A 77 15.55 18.60 24.91
N GLU A 78 16.84 18.20 24.85
CA GLU A 78 17.22 16.80 24.79
C GLU A 78 16.61 16.11 25.99
N ILE A 79 15.76 15.13 25.70
CA ILE A 79 15.37 14.15 26.70
C ILE A 79 16.69 13.49 27.11
N ASN A 80 17.15 13.73 28.34
CA ASN A 80 18.35 13.09 28.86
C ASN A 80 18.03 11.61 29.09
N TRP A 81 18.60 10.74 28.25
CA TRP A 81 18.32 9.30 28.23
C TRP A 81 19.04 8.51 29.34
N GLY A 82 19.90 9.16 30.14
CA GLY A 82 20.70 8.50 31.17
C GLY A 82 21.71 7.49 30.60
N PRO A 83 22.50 6.81 31.46
CA PRO A 83 23.39 5.74 31.03
C PRO A 83 22.57 4.52 30.62
N GLN A 84 22.77 4.02 29.39
CA GLN A 84 22.08 2.84 28.87
C GLN A 84 23.10 1.75 28.53
N GLU A 85 22.90 0.55 29.07
CA GLU A 85 23.72 -0.62 28.75
C GLU A 85 23.36 -1.20 27.38
N ILE A 86 24.31 -1.89 26.76
CA ILE A 86 24.13 -2.55 25.47
C ILE A 86 22.97 -3.56 25.57
N GLY A 87 21.97 -3.43 24.69
CA GLY A 87 20.80 -4.31 24.64
C GLY A 87 19.59 -3.84 25.46
N ALA A 88 19.71 -2.79 26.27
CA ALA A 88 18.55 -2.17 26.93
C ALA A 88 17.76 -1.32 25.92
N PHE A 89 16.43 -1.33 25.99
CA PHE A 89 15.57 -0.39 25.27
C PHE A 89 14.61 0.29 26.25
N VAL A 90 14.42 1.60 26.12
CA VAL A 90 13.45 2.36 26.92
C VAL A 90 12.51 3.11 25.97
N SER A 91 11.21 2.83 26.07
CA SER A 91 10.19 3.51 25.26
C SER A 91 9.60 4.69 26.01
N HIS A 92 9.86 5.91 25.53
CA HIS A 92 9.27 7.15 26.08
C HIS A 92 7.92 7.48 25.44
N THR A 93 7.37 6.56 24.65
CA THR A 93 6.09 6.74 23.96
C THR A 93 4.96 7.05 24.94
N ARG A 94 4.95 6.39 26.10
CA ARG A 94 3.93 6.64 27.15
C ARG A 94 4.05 8.05 27.73
N TYR A 95 5.25 8.44 28.18
CA TYR A 95 5.52 9.78 28.71
C TYR A 95 5.17 10.88 27.70
N PHE A 96 5.58 10.71 26.43
CA PHE A 96 5.21 11.62 25.35
C PHE A 96 3.69 11.73 25.17
N LYS A 97 2.98 10.59 25.14
CA LYS A 97 1.52 10.55 25.04
C LYS A 97 0.86 11.26 26.21
N ASP A 98 1.32 11.07 27.44
CA ASP A 98 0.74 11.69 28.63
C ASP A 98 0.84 13.23 28.56
N ILE A 99 2.03 13.78 28.22
CA ILE A 99 2.21 15.23 28.04
C ILE A 99 1.38 15.76 26.88
N ARG A 100 1.40 15.05 25.74
CA ARG A 100 0.65 15.43 24.54
C ARG A 100 -0.85 15.45 24.84
N ASN A 101 -1.38 14.41 25.49
CA ASN A 101 -2.78 14.29 25.84
C ASN A 101 -3.20 15.40 26.78
N ALA A 102 -2.45 15.68 27.85
CA ALA A 102 -2.76 16.80 28.75
C ALA A 102 -2.80 18.17 28.04
N ARG A 103 -1.97 18.37 27.00
CA ARG A 103 -2.04 19.58 26.16
C ARG A 103 -3.26 19.56 25.24
N LEU A 104 -3.50 18.45 24.54
CA LEU A 104 -4.63 18.30 23.62
C LEU A 104 -5.98 18.37 24.32
N GLU A 105 -6.10 17.80 25.52
CA GLU A 105 -7.31 17.81 26.34
C GLU A 105 -7.77 19.22 26.68
N ARG A 106 -6.84 20.15 26.97
CA ARG A 106 -7.19 21.56 27.20
C ARG A 106 -7.82 22.21 25.96
N TYR A 107 -7.18 22.06 24.80
CA TYR A 107 -7.71 22.60 23.54
C TYR A 107 -9.03 21.93 23.13
N ALA A 108 -9.13 20.61 23.30
CA ALA A 108 -10.32 19.83 22.98
C ALA A 108 -11.50 20.22 23.88
N TYR A 109 -11.26 20.38 25.19
CA TYR A 109 -12.28 20.83 26.14
C TYR A 109 -12.82 22.21 25.77
N GLU A 110 -11.93 23.19 25.55
CA GLU A 110 -12.32 24.56 25.19
C GLU A 110 -13.08 24.59 23.87
N THR A 111 -12.60 23.87 22.85
CA THR A 111 -13.24 23.84 21.53
C THR A 111 -14.58 23.11 21.55
N ASN A 112 -14.68 21.96 22.22
CA ASN A 112 -15.93 21.22 22.37
C ASN A 112 -16.99 22.04 23.10
N LYS A 113 -16.58 22.79 24.14
CA LYS A 113 -17.47 23.73 24.83
C LYS A 113 -17.99 24.82 23.88
N LEU A 114 -17.17 25.35 22.99
CA LEU A 114 -17.61 26.33 21.99
C LEU A 114 -18.59 25.72 20.98
N LEU A 115 -18.34 24.50 20.51
CA LEU A 115 -19.23 23.81 19.57
C LEU A 115 -20.59 23.50 20.17
N ILE A 116 -20.63 22.98 21.40
CA ILE A 116 -21.89 22.69 22.11
C ILE A 116 -22.69 23.98 22.29
N ARG A 117 -22.02 25.09 22.62
CA ARG A 117 -22.68 26.40 22.71
C ARG A 117 -23.16 26.90 21.35
N LEU A 118 -22.35 26.75 20.31
CA LEU A 118 -22.70 27.13 18.94
C LEU A 118 -23.92 26.35 18.46
N ASP A 119 -23.99 25.05 18.75
CA ASP A 119 -25.12 24.18 18.43
C ASP A 119 -26.38 24.62 19.17
N LYS A 120 -26.28 24.85 20.49
CA LYS A 120 -27.40 25.40 21.29
C LYS A 120 -27.88 26.77 20.80
N LEU A 121 -26.98 27.63 20.32
CA LEU A 121 -27.35 28.91 19.73
C LEU A 121 -28.09 28.75 18.39
N LEU A 122 -27.75 27.72 17.61
CA LEU A 122 -28.41 27.40 16.34
C LEU A 122 -29.77 26.73 16.55
N ASN A 123 -29.90 25.92 17.60
CA ASN A 123 -31.14 25.22 17.93
C ASN A 123 -32.25 26.21 18.31
N ASN A 124 -33.38 26.13 17.61
CA ASN A 124 -34.55 27.00 17.76
C ASN A 124 -34.22 28.50 17.69
N LEU A 125 -33.29 28.89 16.80
CA LEU A 125 -32.86 30.28 16.66
C LEU A 125 -34.06 31.20 16.31
N PRO A 126 -34.44 32.15 17.19
CA PRO A 126 -35.56 33.05 16.91
C PRO A 126 -35.26 34.01 15.75
N SER A 127 -36.28 34.28 14.93
CA SER A 127 -36.20 35.26 13.84
C SER A 127 -36.24 36.72 14.34
N ASP A 128 -36.94 36.96 15.46
CA ASP A 128 -37.03 38.28 16.07
C ASP A 128 -35.71 38.66 16.79
N PRO A 129 -35.17 39.87 16.57
CA PRO A 129 -33.88 40.27 17.14
C PRO A 129 -33.88 40.41 18.67
N VAL A 130 -35.02 40.71 19.29
CA VAL A 130 -35.16 40.84 20.76
C VAL A 130 -35.14 39.44 21.37
N ASP A 131 -35.96 38.54 20.85
CA ASP A 131 -36.03 37.15 21.31
C ASP A 131 -34.71 36.40 21.07
N ARG A 132 -34.06 36.66 19.94
CA ARG A 132 -32.73 36.13 19.64
C ARG A 132 -31.69 36.57 20.67
N LYS A 133 -31.71 37.83 21.08
CA LYS A 133 -30.77 38.34 22.10
C LYS A 133 -31.05 37.72 23.47
N ALA A 134 -32.31 37.48 23.81
CA ALA A 134 -32.69 36.77 25.02
C ALA A 134 -32.20 35.31 24.97
N HIS A 135 -32.44 34.60 23.87
CA HIS A 135 -31.93 33.24 23.61
C HIS A 135 -30.41 33.17 23.74
N GLU A 136 -29.68 34.07 23.07
CA GLU A 136 -28.21 34.14 23.13
C GLU A 136 -27.68 34.25 24.58
N ARG A 137 -28.35 35.04 25.42
CA ARG A 137 -27.97 35.25 26.83
C ARG A 137 -28.31 34.06 27.73
N THR A 138 -29.40 33.35 27.44
CA THR A 138 -29.76 32.11 28.16
C THR A 138 -28.75 31.00 27.90
N ILE A 139 -28.20 30.91 26.68
CA ILE A 139 -27.21 29.89 26.34
C ILE A 139 -25.80 30.25 26.84
N VAL A 140 -25.40 31.51 26.72
CA VAL A 140 -24.07 31.99 27.14
C VAL A 140 -24.20 33.19 28.05
N PRO A 141 -23.85 33.07 29.35
CA PRO A 141 -23.82 34.20 30.26
C PRO A 141 -22.82 35.26 29.80
N TRP A 142 -23.28 36.51 29.66
CA TRP A 142 -22.44 37.63 29.24
C TRP A 142 -21.83 38.31 30.45
N ILE A 143 -20.53 38.61 30.37
CA ILE A 143 -19.83 39.37 31.41
C ILE A 143 -20.40 40.80 31.44
N ASP A 144 -20.65 41.34 32.64
CA ASP A 144 -21.09 42.72 32.79
C ASP A 144 -20.02 43.66 32.22
N GLU A 145 -20.46 44.61 31.39
CA GLU A 145 -19.59 45.60 30.80
C GLU A 145 -18.86 46.41 31.87
N LYS A 146 -19.45 46.65 33.04
CA LYS A 146 -18.87 47.45 34.12
C LYS A 146 -17.55 46.87 34.65
N ASP A 147 -17.44 45.54 34.66
CA ASP A 147 -16.29 44.82 35.20
C ASP A 147 -15.11 44.80 34.23
N VAL A 148 -15.34 45.14 32.97
CA VAL A 148 -14.32 45.08 31.91
C VAL A 148 -13.83 46.48 31.53
N LYS A 149 -12.65 46.84 32.03
CA LYS A 149 -11.99 48.14 31.74
C LYS A 149 -11.16 48.14 30.45
N LEU A 150 -10.53 47.01 30.13
CA LEU A 150 -9.62 46.84 28.98
C LEU A 150 -10.11 45.68 28.09
N CYS A 151 -9.88 45.76 26.79
CA CYS A 151 -10.17 44.65 25.89
C CYS A 151 -9.22 43.46 26.16
N PRO A 152 -9.72 42.25 26.49
CA PRO A 152 -8.86 41.11 26.85
C PRO A 152 -7.90 40.66 25.75
N ASN A 153 -8.22 40.93 24.47
CA ASN A 153 -7.39 40.49 23.34
C ASN A 153 -6.27 41.49 22.99
N CYS A 154 -6.50 42.79 23.09
CA CYS A 154 -5.51 43.82 22.69
C CYS A 154 -5.07 44.74 23.82
N ALA A 155 -5.56 44.53 25.04
CA ALA A 155 -5.31 45.32 26.24
C ALA A 155 -5.66 46.82 26.16
N LYS A 156 -6.29 47.30 25.08
CA LYS A 156 -6.67 48.71 24.91
C LYS A 156 -7.92 49.06 25.75
N SER A 157 -7.91 50.23 26.39
CA SER A 157 -9.02 50.76 27.19
C SER A 157 -10.24 51.11 26.34
N PHE A 158 -11.43 50.86 26.88
CA PHE A 158 -12.68 51.25 26.23
C PHE A 158 -12.98 52.75 26.42
N HIS A 159 -13.55 53.38 25.41
CA HIS A 159 -13.98 54.80 25.40
C HIS A 159 -15.08 55.00 24.35
N LEU A 160 -15.61 56.21 24.16
CA LEU A 160 -16.77 56.46 23.26
C LEU A 160 -16.58 55.91 21.83
N ALA A 161 -15.37 56.01 21.29
CA ALA A 161 -15.02 55.50 19.95
C ALA A 161 -14.60 54.02 19.95
N ARG A 162 -14.11 53.47 21.08
CA ARG A 162 -13.84 52.04 21.26
C ARG A 162 -14.89 51.43 22.17
N ARG A 163 -16.01 51.04 21.57
CA ARG A 163 -17.16 50.47 22.29
C ARG A 163 -16.97 48.99 22.65
N LYS A 164 -17.76 48.54 23.61
CA LYS A 164 -17.80 47.18 24.15
C LYS A 164 -18.73 46.30 23.31
N HIS A 165 -18.31 45.06 23.04
CA HIS A 165 -19.10 44.08 22.30
C HIS A 165 -18.93 42.68 22.89
N HIS A 166 -20.04 41.98 23.14
CA HIS A 166 -20.00 40.60 23.63
C HIS A 166 -19.75 39.59 22.51
N CYS A 167 -18.86 38.63 22.79
CA CYS A 167 -18.75 37.40 22.02
C CYS A 167 -19.94 36.47 22.35
N ARG A 168 -20.65 36.00 21.33
CA ARG A 168 -21.81 35.11 21.51
C ARG A 168 -21.45 33.71 22.00
N LEU A 169 -20.20 33.27 21.81
CA LEU A 169 -19.76 31.92 22.20
C LEU A 169 -19.15 31.83 23.61
N CYS A 170 -18.48 32.89 24.06
CA CYS A 170 -17.83 32.90 25.38
C CYS A 170 -18.36 33.96 26.35
N GLY A 171 -19.16 34.93 25.89
CA GLY A 171 -19.73 35.99 26.73
C GLY A 171 -18.74 37.11 27.08
N ALA A 172 -17.47 37.02 26.66
CA ALA A 172 -16.46 38.03 26.94
C ALA A 172 -16.69 39.34 26.18
N VAL A 173 -16.28 40.45 26.80
CA VAL A 173 -16.41 41.80 26.24
C VAL A 173 -15.14 42.18 25.47
N MET A 174 -15.29 42.49 24.19
CA MET A 174 -14.20 42.79 23.26
C MET A 174 -14.44 44.14 22.56
N CYS A 175 -13.37 44.72 22.01
CA CYS A 175 -13.51 45.85 21.09
C CYS A 175 -13.84 45.37 19.67
N HIS A 176 -14.33 46.28 18.84
CA HIS A 176 -14.73 46.00 17.46
C HIS A 176 -13.67 45.22 16.66
N ASN A 177 -12.42 45.70 16.70
CA ASN A 177 -11.29 45.13 15.98
C ASN A 177 -10.85 43.74 16.50
N CYS A 178 -11.35 43.32 17.66
CA CYS A 178 -11.07 42.00 18.25
C CYS A 178 -12.27 41.05 18.16
N THR A 179 -13.28 41.42 17.36
CA THR A 179 -14.43 40.58 17.03
C THR A 179 -14.53 40.34 15.54
N LEU A 180 -15.06 39.18 15.19
CA LEU A 180 -15.32 38.70 13.84
C LEU A 180 -16.80 38.30 13.75
N PHE A 181 -17.32 38.15 12.53
CA PHE A 181 -18.66 37.65 12.28
C PHE A 181 -18.59 36.23 11.73
N LEU A 182 -19.30 35.30 12.38
CA LEU A 182 -19.47 33.93 11.96
C LEU A 182 -20.86 33.80 11.30
N SER A 183 -20.92 33.56 10.00
CA SER A 183 -22.18 33.33 9.28
C SER A 183 -22.92 32.11 9.82
N LEU A 184 -24.26 32.11 9.79
CA LEU A 184 -25.04 30.94 10.18
C LEU A 184 -24.72 29.68 9.34
N VAL A 185 -24.36 29.83 8.07
CA VAL A 185 -23.98 28.70 7.19
C VAL A 185 -22.73 27.99 7.73
N ASN A 186 -21.65 28.75 7.95
CA ASN A 186 -20.42 28.20 8.54
C ASN A 186 -20.66 27.63 9.94
N ALA A 187 -21.48 28.29 10.75
CA ALA A 187 -21.82 27.79 12.08
C ALA A 187 -22.47 26.40 12.04
N ARG A 188 -23.48 26.20 11.17
CA ARG A 188 -24.15 24.90 10.98
C ARG A 188 -23.18 23.84 10.45
N LYS A 189 -22.29 24.19 9.52
CA LYS A 189 -21.26 23.28 9.01
C LYS A 189 -20.32 22.78 10.13
N MET A 190 -19.94 23.66 11.05
CA MET A 190 -19.04 23.31 12.16
C MET A 190 -19.68 22.38 13.20
N THR A 191 -20.99 22.51 13.43
CA THR A 191 -21.76 21.72 14.42
C THR A 191 -22.39 20.45 13.85
N SER A 192 -22.56 20.35 12.53
CA SER A 192 -23.06 19.15 11.88
C SER A 192 -22.17 17.94 12.23
N PRO A 193 -22.75 16.83 12.72
CA PRO A 193 -22.03 15.57 12.82
C PRO A 193 -21.64 15.17 11.39
N VAL A 194 -20.35 14.98 11.15
CA VAL A 194 -19.83 14.55 9.85
C VAL A 194 -20.57 13.28 9.46
N SER A 195 -21.49 13.34 8.50
CA SER A 195 -21.96 12.13 7.82
C SER A 195 -20.73 11.54 7.14
N VAL A 196 -20.34 10.37 7.61
CA VAL A 196 -19.40 9.51 6.92
C VAL A 196 -20.11 9.10 5.62
N GLN A 197 -19.50 9.45 4.48
CA GLN A 197 -19.86 9.09 3.09
C GLN A 197 -20.89 9.98 2.36
N ASP A 198 -20.42 10.69 1.33
CA ASP A 198 -20.83 10.43 -0.06
C ASP A 198 -19.74 10.96 -1.03
N ASP A 199 -19.10 10.04 -1.76
CA ASP A 199 -18.08 10.30 -2.79
C ASP A 199 -18.71 10.66 -4.15
N SER A 200 -19.98 11.08 -4.18
CA SER A 200 -20.69 11.38 -5.42
C SER A 200 -21.53 12.64 -5.33
N ALA A 201 -20.89 13.82 -5.28
CA ALA A 201 -21.48 15.04 -5.84
C ALA A 201 -20.46 16.22 -5.96
N LEU A 202 -20.13 16.52 -7.21
CA LEU A 202 -19.71 17.80 -7.82
C LEU A 202 -18.23 17.99 -8.20
N PRO A 203 -17.96 18.58 -9.40
CA PRO A 203 -16.62 18.67 -9.98
C PRO A 203 -15.78 19.77 -9.33
N LEU A 204 -14.48 19.51 -9.19
CA LEU A 204 -13.45 20.52 -8.95
C LEU A 204 -13.52 21.60 -10.04
N THR A 205 -14.06 22.76 -9.72
CA THR A 205 -13.63 24.03 -10.31
C THR A 205 -13.68 25.13 -9.25
N SER A 206 -12.72 26.05 -9.34
CA SER A 206 -12.54 27.25 -8.52
C SER A 206 -11.59 27.10 -7.33
N GLU A 207 -10.30 27.18 -7.63
CA GLU A 207 -9.30 27.81 -6.78
C GLU A 207 -9.73 29.26 -6.46
N ARG A 208 -10.64 29.47 -5.50
CA ARG A 208 -11.01 30.78 -4.94
C ARG A 208 -11.91 30.59 -3.71
N ALA A 209 -11.35 30.25 -2.55
CA ALA A 209 -12.11 30.31 -1.28
C ALA A 209 -11.23 30.23 -0.01
N LEU A 210 -10.32 31.18 0.19
CA LEU A 210 -9.84 31.50 1.55
C LEU A 210 -9.96 32.99 1.89
N SER A 211 -10.03 33.86 0.88
CA SER A 211 -10.02 35.32 1.06
C SER A 211 -11.38 35.95 1.39
N GLU A 212 -12.50 35.24 1.25
CA GLU A 212 -13.85 35.81 1.50
C GLU A 212 -14.42 35.54 2.90
N ARG A 213 -13.75 34.76 3.76
CA ARG A 213 -14.30 34.39 5.09
C ARG A 213 -14.27 35.50 6.14
N ILE A 214 -13.66 36.65 5.86
CA ILE A 214 -13.44 37.71 6.85
C ILE A 214 -13.88 39.06 6.29
N VAL A 215 -15.16 39.41 6.48
CA VAL A 215 -15.58 40.81 6.41
C VAL A 215 -15.09 41.50 7.69
N ARG A 216 -13.91 42.14 7.59
CA ARG A 216 -13.43 43.07 8.61
C ARG A 216 -14.31 44.31 8.47
N ALA A 217 -15.09 44.64 9.50
CA ALA A 217 -15.97 45.80 9.43
C ALA A 217 -15.15 47.07 9.15
N GLY A 218 -15.45 47.68 8.01
CA GLY A 218 -14.59 48.66 7.32
C GLY A 218 -14.57 50.05 7.95
N VAL A 219 -13.51 50.79 7.61
CA VAL A 219 -13.20 52.17 7.99
C VAL A 219 -13.31 53.08 6.74
N GLY A 220 -13.91 54.27 6.91
CA GLY A 220 -13.87 55.44 6.00
C GLY A 220 -15.26 55.97 5.64
N LEU A 221 -15.64 57.25 5.61
CA LEU A 221 -15.01 58.57 5.79
C LEU A 221 -16.08 59.58 6.29
N THR A 222 -15.60 60.69 6.84
CA THR A 222 -16.25 61.88 7.43
C THR A 222 -17.64 62.32 6.94
N LYS A 223 -18.59 62.48 7.87
CA LYS A 223 -19.57 63.60 7.87
C LYS A 223 -20.07 63.89 9.29
N LEU A 224 -19.98 65.16 9.69
CA LEU A 224 -20.42 65.68 10.99
C LEU A 224 -21.89 65.32 11.25
N ALA A 225 -22.18 64.70 12.39
CA ALA A 225 -23.52 64.68 12.97
C ALA A 225 -23.40 64.93 14.48
N ARG A 226 -24.08 66.00 14.93
CA ARG A 226 -24.12 66.50 16.31
C ARG A 226 -24.68 65.43 17.26
N SER A 227 -24.07 65.29 18.43
CA SER A 227 -24.62 64.51 19.54
C SER A 227 -25.92 65.13 20.07
N PRO A 228 -26.84 64.27 20.54
CA PRO A 228 -27.42 64.48 21.87
C PRO A 228 -27.07 63.29 22.78
N SER A 229 -26.96 63.62 24.06
CA SER A 229 -26.57 62.75 25.16
C SER A 229 -27.68 61.79 25.62
N SER A 230 -27.23 60.76 26.34
CA SER A 230 -27.94 59.85 27.24
C SER A 230 -28.93 58.84 26.64
N GLY A 231 -28.54 57.55 26.71
CA GLY A 231 -29.49 56.44 26.78
C GLY A 231 -29.54 55.52 25.55
N SER A 232 -28.95 54.33 25.67
CA SER A 232 -29.53 53.06 25.19
C SER A 232 -29.87 52.82 23.70
N LEU A 233 -29.24 53.48 22.71
CA LEU A 233 -29.57 53.22 21.28
C LEU A 233 -28.42 52.72 20.38
N ASN A 234 -27.26 52.40 20.95
CA ASN A 234 -26.12 51.88 20.17
C ASN A 234 -26.32 50.47 19.58
N SER A 235 -27.43 49.79 19.92
CA SER A 235 -27.76 48.46 19.38
C SER A 235 -28.59 48.50 18.08
N VAL A 236 -29.11 49.67 17.71
CA VAL A 236 -30.01 49.85 16.54
C VAL A 236 -29.22 50.24 15.28
N LEU A 237 -28.02 50.81 15.42
CA LEU A 237 -27.19 51.19 14.27
C LEU A 237 -26.61 49.98 13.49
N SER A 238 -26.79 48.76 13.99
CA SER A 238 -26.53 47.54 13.20
C SER A 238 -27.66 47.18 12.23
N LEU A 239 -28.78 47.90 12.23
CA LEU A 239 -29.92 47.63 11.33
C LEU A 239 -29.94 48.50 10.06
N VAL A 240 -29.05 49.48 9.92
CA VAL A 240 -29.15 50.49 8.84
C VAL A 240 -27.91 50.56 7.94
N ASN A 241 -27.03 49.56 7.97
CA ASN A 241 -25.92 49.50 7.02
C ASN A 241 -25.60 48.06 6.59
N ASP A 242 -26.59 47.41 5.98
CA ASP A 242 -26.43 46.55 4.79
C ASP A 242 -27.79 45.91 4.46
N SER A 243 -28.63 46.64 3.72
CA SER A 243 -29.89 46.13 3.16
C SER A 243 -29.67 45.24 1.93
N ALA A 244 -28.44 44.83 1.66
CA ALA A 244 -28.04 44.11 0.45
C ALA A 244 -27.55 42.66 0.69
N SER A 245 -27.38 42.20 1.94
CA SER A 245 -27.22 40.77 2.23
C SER A 245 -28.00 40.39 3.49
N SER A 246 -29.03 39.56 3.32
CA SER A 246 -29.87 39.01 4.39
C SER A 246 -29.16 37.95 5.23
N GLU A 247 -27.84 37.99 5.31
CA GLU A 247 -27.06 36.97 6.00
C GLU A 247 -27.01 37.26 7.50
N GLN A 248 -27.57 36.35 8.29
CA GLN A 248 -27.52 36.41 9.73
C GLN A 248 -26.15 35.89 10.23
N HIS A 249 -25.62 36.52 11.29
CA HIS A 249 -24.27 36.24 11.80
C HIS A 249 -24.22 36.21 13.33
N PHE A 250 -23.29 35.43 13.89
CA PHE A 250 -22.88 35.54 15.29
C PHE A 250 -21.61 36.38 15.41
N ARG A 251 -21.58 37.32 16.36
CA ARG A 251 -20.35 38.04 16.69
C ARG A 251 -19.49 37.19 17.62
N VAL A 252 -18.27 36.87 17.21
CA VAL A 252 -17.34 35.98 17.92
C VAL A 252 -16.01 36.70 18.17
N CYS A 253 -15.34 36.44 19.29
CA CYS A 253 -14.00 37.00 19.51
C CYS A 253 -12.94 36.21 18.72
N MET A 254 -11.79 36.83 18.44
CA MET A 254 -10.69 36.18 17.70
C MET A 254 -10.26 34.85 18.32
N HIS A 255 -10.17 34.77 19.66
CA HIS A 255 -9.79 33.53 20.34
C HIS A 255 -10.77 32.36 20.06
N CYS A 256 -12.08 32.60 20.18
CA CYS A 256 -13.07 31.57 19.88
C CYS A 256 -13.09 31.20 18.39
N MET A 257 -12.87 32.16 17.49
CA MET A 257 -12.76 31.88 16.06
C MET A 257 -11.55 30.98 15.78
N ASN A 258 -10.38 31.32 16.33
CA ASN A 258 -9.15 30.54 16.14
C ASN A 258 -9.30 29.10 16.64
N LEU A 259 -9.99 28.87 17.75
CA LEU A 259 -10.28 27.52 18.24
C LEU A 259 -11.19 26.72 17.30
N LEU A 260 -12.24 27.36 16.77
CA LEU A 260 -13.13 26.72 15.79
C LEU A 260 -12.39 26.42 14.47
N ASP A 261 -11.63 27.37 13.94
CA ASP A 261 -10.84 27.20 12.71
C ASP A 261 -9.77 26.12 12.86
N ALA A 262 -9.07 26.07 14.01
CA ALA A 262 -8.08 25.05 14.29
C ALA A 262 -8.68 23.64 14.25
N ARG A 263 -9.92 23.47 14.74
CA ARG A 263 -10.62 22.20 14.64
C ARG A 263 -11.05 21.87 13.21
N GLU A 264 -11.58 22.82 12.46
CA GLU A 264 -11.94 22.58 11.06
C GLU A 264 -10.71 22.20 10.22
N MET A 265 -9.56 22.85 10.48
CA MET A 265 -8.28 22.44 9.92
C MET A 265 -7.89 21.02 10.35
N GLN A 266 -8.10 20.65 11.61
CA GLN A 266 -7.81 19.29 12.10
C GLN A 266 -8.72 18.24 11.44
N LYS A 267 -10.02 18.53 11.25
CA LYS A 267 -10.93 17.68 10.48
C LYS A 267 -10.44 17.54 9.04
N ALA A 268 -10.10 18.64 8.37
CA ALA A 268 -9.61 18.60 6.99
C ALA A 268 -8.32 17.77 6.87
N LYS A 269 -7.38 17.93 7.81
CA LYS A 269 -6.14 17.14 7.86
C LYS A 269 -6.36 15.63 8.06
N GLN A 270 -7.48 15.22 8.67
CA GLN A 270 -7.80 13.80 8.80
C GLN A 270 -8.09 13.15 7.43
N PHE A 271 -8.59 13.95 6.47
CA PHE A 271 -8.90 13.50 5.12
C PHE A 271 -7.79 13.82 4.11
N ASP A 272 -6.83 14.67 4.49
CA ASP A 272 -5.71 15.06 3.65
C ASP A 272 -4.59 14.01 3.76
N LYS A 273 -4.69 12.94 2.97
CA LYS A 273 -3.61 11.95 2.81
C LYS A 273 -2.56 12.53 1.85
N PRO A 274 -1.30 12.73 2.29
CA PRO A 274 -0.23 13.18 1.41
C PRO A 274 -0.11 12.29 0.17
N ILE A 275 0.18 12.89 -0.99
CA ILE A 275 0.31 12.15 -2.26
C ILE A 275 1.38 11.04 -2.18
N VAL A 276 2.41 11.23 -1.35
CA VAL A 276 3.44 10.21 -1.11
C VAL A 276 2.87 8.92 -0.52
N CYS A 277 1.83 9.00 0.33
CA CYS A 277 1.17 7.82 0.87
C CYS A 277 0.55 6.99 -0.25
N GLN A 278 -0.09 7.64 -1.23
CA GLN A 278 -0.69 6.95 -2.38
C GLN A 278 0.37 6.24 -3.23
N PHE A 279 1.51 6.90 -3.50
CA PHE A 279 2.61 6.27 -4.22
C PHE A 279 3.25 5.12 -3.43
N TYR A 280 3.41 5.28 -2.13
CA TYR A 280 3.97 4.24 -1.27
C TYR A 280 3.06 3.02 -1.20
N GLU A 281 1.76 3.20 -0.97
CA GLU A 281 0.76 2.12 -0.97
C GLU A 281 0.77 1.38 -2.31
N LYS A 282 0.79 2.10 -3.43
CA LYS A 282 0.91 1.51 -4.77
C LYS A 282 2.21 0.73 -4.97
N MET A 283 3.34 1.27 -4.52
CA MET A 283 4.63 0.58 -4.60
C MET A 283 4.60 -0.72 -3.78
N ARG A 284 4.05 -0.69 -2.56
CA ARG A 284 3.91 -1.86 -1.70
C ARG A 284 3.01 -2.93 -2.32
N ALA A 285 1.92 -2.54 -2.96
CA ALA A 285 1.05 -3.47 -3.69
C ALA A 285 1.81 -4.20 -4.81
N TYR A 286 2.63 -3.48 -5.60
CA TYR A 286 3.48 -4.13 -6.61
C TYR A 286 4.53 -5.08 -6.01
N MET A 287 5.11 -4.75 -4.85
CA MET A 287 6.06 -5.62 -4.17
C MET A 287 5.38 -6.91 -3.71
N GLU A 288 4.18 -6.81 -3.12
CA GLU A 288 3.42 -7.99 -2.68
C GLU A 288 3.01 -8.88 -3.85
N GLU A 289 2.55 -8.28 -4.95
CA GLU A 289 2.23 -8.99 -6.18
C GLU A 289 3.46 -9.71 -6.74
N ALA A 290 4.61 -9.04 -6.78
CA ALA A 290 5.87 -9.64 -7.23
C ALA A 290 6.28 -10.83 -6.35
N THR A 291 6.17 -10.73 -5.02
CA THR A 291 6.47 -11.85 -4.10
C THR A 291 5.58 -13.07 -4.38
N LYS A 292 4.29 -12.88 -4.67
CA LYS A 292 3.38 -13.98 -5.04
C LYS A 292 3.81 -14.65 -6.35
N HIS A 293 4.16 -13.85 -7.35
CA HIS A 293 4.61 -14.34 -8.66
C HIS A 293 5.98 -15.03 -8.56
N LEU A 294 6.87 -14.57 -7.68
CA LEU A 294 8.17 -15.18 -7.40
C LEU A 294 8.05 -16.59 -6.84
N ALA A 295 7.17 -16.79 -5.86
CA ALA A 295 6.93 -18.10 -5.28
C ALA A 295 6.48 -19.12 -6.34
N MET A 296 5.55 -18.72 -7.21
CA MET A 296 5.09 -19.57 -8.31
C MET A 296 6.18 -19.80 -9.36
N TYR A 297 6.93 -18.75 -9.73
CA TYR A 297 8.02 -18.85 -10.69
C TYR A 297 9.09 -19.84 -10.24
N ASN A 298 9.50 -19.79 -8.96
CA ASN A 298 10.48 -20.71 -8.41
C ASN A 298 9.99 -22.16 -8.46
N LYS A 299 8.71 -22.41 -8.14
CA LYS A 299 8.08 -23.73 -8.26
C LYS A 299 8.10 -24.26 -9.70
N MET A 300 7.74 -23.41 -10.66
CA MET A 300 7.79 -23.77 -12.09
C MET A 300 9.22 -24.04 -12.54
N TRP A 301 10.18 -23.20 -12.12
CA TRP A 301 11.59 -23.36 -12.46
C TRP A 301 12.18 -24.67 -11.92
N GLU A 302 11.90 -25.03 -10.66
CA GLU A 302 12.35 -26.29 -10.05
C GLU A 302 11.83 -27.50 -10.83
N SER A 303 10.54 -27.52 -11.15
CA SER A 303 9.89 -28.60 -11.90
C SER A 303 10.43 -28.72 -13.33
N LEU A 304 10.59 -27.59 -14.04
CA LEU A 304 11.16 -27.57 -15.40
C LEU A 304 12.62 -28.02 -15.44
N LYS A 305 13.41 -27.64 -14.42
CA LYS A 305 14.82 -28.06 -14.29
C LYS A 305 14.95 -29.57 -14.09
N GLU A 306 14.00 -30.20 -13.40
CA GLU A 306 13.96 -31.65 -13.23
C GLU A 306 13.36 -32.40 -14.46
N GLY A 307 13.01 -31.67 -15.53
CA GLY A 307 12.43 -32.24 -16.76
C GLY A 307 10.97 -32.68 -16.59
N GLU A 308 10.25 -32.16 -15.60
CA GLU A 308 8.86 -32.50 -15.37
C GLU A 308 7.92 -31.75 -16.31
N THR A 309 6.82 -32.39 -16.69
CA THR A 309 5.80 -31.83 -17.60
C THR A 309 4.62 -31.21 -16.86
N MET A 310 4.74 -31.00 -15.54
CA MET A 310 3.67 -30.44 -14.72
C MET A 310 3.35 -28.99 -15.12
N TYR A 311 4.37 -28.22 -15.45
CA TYR A 311 4.24 -26.83 -15.87
C TYR A 311 4.75 -26.64 -17.30
N ASP A 312 4.13 -25.69 -18.00
CA ASP A 312 4.54 -25.32 -19.34
C ASP A 312 5.65 -24.25 -19.33
N LEU A 313 6.60 -24.39 -20.25
CA LEU A 313 7.74 -23.48 -20.37
C LEU A 313 7.33 -22.07 -20.82
N GLU A 314 6.35 -21.95 -21.71
CA GLU A 314 5.80 -20.67 -22.19
C GLU A 314 5.09 -19.92 -21.07
N ASP A 315 4.36 -20.65 -20.21
CA ASP A 315 3.72 -20.08 -19.03
C ASP A 315 4.77 -19.55 -18.03
N ALA A 316 5.87 -20.28 -17.82
CA ALA A 316 6.97 -19.83 -16.97
C ALA A 316 7.67 -18.58 -17.54
N GLN A 317 7.88 -18.53 -18.86
CA GLN A 317 8.43 -17.36 -19.55
C GLN A 317 7.50 -16.14 -19.43
N THR A 318 6.20 -16.34 -19.59
CA THR A 318 5.18 -15.30 -19.41
C THR A 318 5.19 -14.76 -17.99
N LEU A 319 5.28 -15.64 -16.99
CA LEU A 319 5.37 -15.25 -15.59
C LEU A 319 6.65 -14.45 -15.30
N ARG A 320 7.77 -14.84 -15.90
CA ARG A 320 9.05 -14.09 -15.83
C ARG A 320 8.94 -12.67 -16.40
N LEU A 321 8.24 -12.49 -17.52
CA LEU A 321 8.00 -11.17 -18.12
C LEU A 321 7.10 -10.30 -17.22
N LYS A 322 6.07 -10.88 -16.59
CA LYS A 322 5.23 -10.18 -15.60
C LYS A 322 6.06 -9.70 -14.41
N LEU A 323 6.94 -10.54 -13.87
CA LEU A 323 7.87 -10.17 -12.79
C LEU A 323 8.79 -9.01 -13.18
N ALA A 324 9.35 -9.02 -14.40
CA ALA A 324 10.15 -7.91 -14.91
C ALA A 324 9.34 -6.60 -14.96
N LYS A 325 8.08 -6.65 -15.41
CA LYS A 325 7.20 -5.48 -15.46
C LYS A 325 6.87 -4.92 -14.07
N LEU A 326 6.63 -5.79 -13.09
CA LEU A 326 6.44 -5.38 -11.69
C LEU A 326 7.69 -4.69 -11.15
N GLY A 327 8.88 -5.24 -11.44
CA GLY A 327 10.16 -4.61 -11.10
C GLY A 327 10.32 -3.20 -11.67
N GLU A 328 9.98 -2.99 -12.95
CA GLU A 328 9.98 -1.64 -13.55
C GLU A 328 9.02 -0.69 -12.85
N ASN A 329 7.83 -1.15 -12.49
CA ASN A 329 6.81 -0.34 -11.81
C ASN A 329 7.25 0.06 -10.39
N ILE A 330 7.91 -0.85 -9.65
CA ILE A 330 8.49 -0.59 -8.33
C ILE A 330 9.61 0.46 -8.45
N ASP A 331 10.53 0.29 -9.39
CA ASP A 331 11.63 1.25 -9.62
C ASP A 331 11.10 2.63 -10.02
N ALA A 332 10.14 2.69 -10.94
CA ALA A 332 9.53 3.95 -11.38
C ALA A 332 8.80 4.67 -10.24
N THR A 333 8.04 3.92 -9.42
CA THR A 333 7.28 4.50 -8.30
C THR A 333 8.22 4.96 -7.19
N SER A 334 9.23 4.18 -6.82
CA SER A 334 10.23 4.57 -5.82
C SER A 334 11.03 5.81 -6.24
N LYS A 335 11.33 5.98 -7.53
CA LYS A 335 11.95 7.22 -8.07
C LYS A 335 11.04 8.42 -7.95
N ARG A 336 9.74 8.28 -8.22
CA ARG A 336 8.77 9.36 -8.03
C ARG A 336 8.70 9.80 -6.57
N ILE A 337 8.68 8.84 -5.64
CA ILE A 337 8.72 9.14 -4.19
C ILE A 337 9.97 9.94 -3.83
N LEU A 338 11.14 9.55 -4.33
CA LEU A 338 12.38 10.30 -4.11
C LEU A 338 12.31 11.73 -4.64
N MET A 339 11.74 11.92 -5.85
CA MET A 339 11.59 13.25 -6.48
C MET A 339 10.64 14.17 -5.71
N LEU A 340 9.69 13.64 -4.93
CA LEU A 340 8.79 14.47 -4.10
C LEU A 340 9.56 15.24 -3.01
N GLY A 341 10.71 14.72 -2.56
CA GLY A 341 11.59 15.38 -1.59
C GLY A 341 12.74 16.17 -2.21
N ALA A 342 12.74 16.36 -3.54
CA ALA A 342 13.73 17.21 -4.18
C ALA A 342 13.51 18.68 -3.75
N PRO A 343 14.58 19.45 -3.51
CA PRO A 343 14.46 20.85 -3.16
C PRO A 343 13.72 21.57 -4.30
N LYS A 344 12.58 22.18 -3.97
CA LYS A 344 11.94 23.15 -4.87
C LYS A 344 12.71 24.45 -4.70
N ASP A 345 13.00 25.15 -5.81
CA ASP A 345 13.75 26.41 -5.87
C ASP A 345 13.08 27.59 -5.11
N THR A 346 12.11 27.32 -4.26
CA THR A 346 11.47 28.29 -3.36
C THR A 346 12.22 28.33 -2.04
N GLU A 347 12.93 29.44 -1.84
CA GLU A 347 13.62 29.85 -0.62
C GLU A 347 12.70 29.85 0.61
N GLU A 348 12.54 28.72 1.30
CA GLU A 348 12.07 28.69 2.69
C GLU A 348 12.60 27.44 3.38
N ALA A 349 13.72 27.63 4.09
CA ALA A 349 14.46 26.60 4.79
C ALA A 349 13.76 26.17 6.10
N ALA A 350 13.01 25.06 6.07
CA ALA A 350 12.68 24.22 7.23
C ALA A 350 12.21 22.81 6.79
N PRO A 351 12.22 21.81 7.69
CA PRO A 351 13.17 20.70 7.74
C PRO A 351 13.05 19.68 6.58
N GLN A 352 13.42 20.08 5.36
CA GLN A 352 13.47 19.20 4.18
C GLN A 352 14.33 17.94 4.39
N GLY A 353 15.31 17.98 5.32
CA GLY A 353 16.23 16.85 5.55
C GLY A 353 15.57 15.57 6.06
N GLN A 354 14.57 15.65 6.96
CA GLN A 354 13.93 14.44 7.51
C GLN A 354 13.00 13.76 6.49
N GLU A 355 12.23 14.56 5.76
CA GLU A 355 11.33 14.07 4.71
C GLU A 355 12.12 13.48 3.53
N GLN A 356 13.18 14.17 3.09
CA GLN A 356 14.09 13.67 2.06
C GLN A 356 14.79 12.37 2.49
N ARG A 357 15.25 12.29 3.75
CA ARG A 357 15.84 11.07 4.31
C ARG A 357 14.84 9.91 4.30
N LEU A 358 13.58 10.16 4.68
CA LEU A 358 12.53 9.15 4.62
C LEU A 358 12.33 8.63 3.19
N TYR A 359 12.23 9.52 2.20
CA TYR A 359 12.04 9.11 0.80
C TYR A 359 13.25 8.37 0.24
N GLN A 360 14.45 8.73 0.67
CA GLN A 360 15.67 8.00 0.36
C GLN A 360 15.68 6.60 0.97
N MET A 361 15.20 6.43 2.21
CA MET A 361 15.05 5.11 2.83
C MET A 361 14.03 4.25 2.08
N VAL A 362 12.89 4.83 1.66
CA VAL A 362 11.90 4.14 0.84
C VAL A 362 12.50 3.68 -0.49
N ARG A 363 13.26 4.54 -1.17
CA ARG A 363 13.98 4.19 -2.40
C ARG A 363 15.00 3.08 -2.16
N THR A 364 15.77 3.16 -1.08
CA THR A 364 16.79 2.15 -0.73
C THR A 364 16.13 0.79 -0.50
N SER A 365 15.04 0.74 0.27
CA SER A 365 14.27 -0.49 0.50
C SER A 365 13.74 -1.10 -0.81
N ALA A 366 13.22 -0.27 -1.71
CA ALA A 366 12.78 -0.74 -3.03
C ALA A 366 13.94 -1.31 -3.87
N VAL A 367 15.11 -0.67 -3.85
CA VAL A 367 16.30 -1.17 -4.57
C VAL A 367 16.80 -2.49 -4.00
N ILE A 368 16.83 -2.64 -2.67
CA ILE A 368 17.22 -3.90 -2.01
C ILE A 368 16.32 -5.03 -2.48
N PHE A 369 15.00 -4.85 -2.41
CA PHE A 369 14.05 -5.85 -2.91
C PHE A 369 14.27 -6.21 -4.38
N LEU A 370 14.47 -5.22 -5.26
CA LEU A 370 14.75 -5.47 -6.68
C LEU A 370 16.05 -6.26 -6.88
N LYS A 371 17.09 -5.97 -6.10
CA LYS A 371 18.39 -6.66 -6.17
C LYS A 371 18.30 -8.08 -5.65
N GLU A 372 17.70 -8.29 -4.48
CA GLU A 372 17.70 -9.58 -3.78
C GLU A 372 16.68 -10.57 -4.34
N GLU A 373 15.56 -10.09 -4.88
CA GLU A 373 14.43 -10.95 -5.27
C GLU A 373 14.27 -11.07 -6.80
N LEU A 374 14.47 -9.98 -7.55
CA LEU A 374 14.18 -9.96 -8.99
C LEU A 374 15.43 -10.11 -9.87
N LEU A 375 16.59 -9.58 -9.44
CA LEU A 375 17.83 -9.67 -10.20
C LEU A 375 18.59 -10.98 -9.97
N THR A 376 18.25 -11.72 -8.92
CA THR A 376 18.79 -13.04 -8.55
C THR A 376 17.99 -14.20 -9.16
N LEU A 377 16.95 -13.89 -9.95
CA LEU A 377 16.10 -14.89 -10.59
C LEU A 377 16.91 -15.85 -11.45
N GLN A 378 16.76 -17.15 -11.18
CA GLN A 378 17.40 -18.19 -11.97
C GLN A 378 16.86 -18.19 -13.41
N PRO A 379 17.72 -18.39 -14.42
CA PRO A 379 17.28 -18.47 -15.80
C PRO A 379 16.48 -19.77 -16.04
N LEU A 380 15.40 -19.67 -16.81
CA LEU A 380 14.69 -20.84 -17.34
C LEU A 380 15.56 -21.56 -18.39
N PRO A 381 15.47 -22.89 -18.51
CA PRO A 381 16.14 -23.64 -19.57
C PRO A 381 15.62 -23.21 -20.95
N THR A 382 16.48 -23.28 -21.96
CA THR A 382 16.05 -23.10 -23.35
C THR A 382 15.11 -24.25 -23.77
N PRO A 383 14.30 -24.09 -24.84
CA PRO A 383 13.47 -25.18 -25.33
C PRO A 383 14.26 -26.45 -25.67
N GLU A 384 15.50 -26.30 -26.16
CA GLU A 384 16.41 -27.41 -26.48
C GLU A 384 16.94 -28.08 -25.20
N GLU A 385 17.40 -27.30 -24.23
CA GLU A 385 17.84 -27.82 -22.92
C GLU A 385 16.69 -28.53 -22.19
N TYR A 386 15.50 -27.95 -22.24
CA TYR A 386 14.31 -28.54 -21.60
C TYR A 386 13.92 -29.86 -22.27
N ALA A 387 13.96 -29.95 -23.60
CA ALA A 387 13.73 -31.21 -24.31
C ALA A 387 14.76 -32.29 -23.93
N ALA A 388 16.04 -31.92 -23.77
CA ALA A 388 17.09 -32.83 -23.31
C ALA A 388 16.84 -33.32 -21.87
N LEU A 389 16.43 -32.43 -20.96
CA LEU A 389 16.07 -32.77 -19.58
C LEU A 389 14.87 -33.72 -19.52
N GLN A 390 13.86 -33.49 -20.36
CA GLN A 390 12.71 -34.39 -20.49
C GLN A 390 13.12 -35.79 -20.98
N GLU A 391 13.99 -35.87 -22.00
CA GLU A 391 14.49 -37.14 -22.51
C GLU A 391 15.31 -37.89 -21.44
N GLU A 392 16.18 -37.18 -20.72
CA GLU A 392 16.96 -37.77 -19.64
C GLU A 392 16.06 -38.31 -18.52
N ARG A 393 15.05 -37.54 -18.11
CA ARG A 393 14.08 -37.97 -17.11
C ARG A 393 13.30 -39.20 -17.57
N GLN A 394 12.86 -39.22 -18.83
CA GLN A 394 12.15 -40.35 -19.42
C GLN A 394 13.00 -41.63 -19.37
N LYS A 395 14.28 -41.54 -19.75
CA LYS A 395 15.24 -42.66 -19.63
C LYS A 395 15.41 -43.14 -18.19
N ARG A 396 15.51 -42.21 -17.22
CA ARG A 396 15.61 -42.55 -15.79
C ARG A 396 14.36 -43.30 -15.29
N ILE A 397 13.17 -42.87 -15.70
CA ILE A 397 11.90 -43.51 -15.35
C ILE A 397 11.80 -44.90 -16.00
N GLU A 398 12.11 -45.02 -17.28
CA GLU A 398 12.11 -46.30 -18.00
C GLU A 398 13.10 -47.30 -17.40
N ALA A 399 14.31 -46.86 -17.06
CA ALA A 399 15.30 -47.68 -16.37
C ALA A 399 14.79 -48.16 -15.00
N ARG A 400 14.12 -47.29 -14.24
CA ARG A 400 13.50 -47.66 -12.96
C ARG A 400 12.39 -48.71 -13.13
N ILE A 401 11.50 -48.51 -14.10
CA ILE A 401 10.41 -49.48 -14.39
C ILE A 401 10.99 -50.82 -14.86
N ALA A 402 12.02 -50.80 -15.71
CA ALA A 402 12.69 -52.01 -16.17
C ALA A 402 13.34 -52.77 -15.00
N TYR A 403 13.99 -52.05 -14.08
CA TYR A 403 14.58 -52.63 -12.88
C TYR A 403 13.53 -53.22 -11.92
N GLU A 404 12.43 -52.50 -11.69
CA GLU A 404 11.30 -52.98 -10.88
C GLU A 404 10.68 -54.26 -11.51
N ARG A 405 10.51 -54.30 -12.84
CA ARG A 405 10.05 -55.50 -13.56
C ARG A 405 11.01 -56.67 -13.45
N GLN A 406 12.32 -56.44 -13.52
CA GLN A 406 13.34 -57.49 -13.33
C GLN A 406 13.27 -58.09 -11.92
N LEU A 407 13.14 -57.24 -10.90
CA LEU A 407 12.97 -57.68 -9.51
C LEU A 407 11.71 -58.54 -9.33
N GLU A 408 10.58 -58.14 -9.93
CA GLU A 408 9.34 -58.92 -9.91
C GLU A 408 9.49 -60.28 -10.61
N GLU A 409 10.20 -60.33 -11.75
CA GLU A 409 10.47 -61.57 -12.48
C GLU A 409 11.39 -62.51 -11.68
N GLU A 410 12.46 -61.98 -11.08
CA GLU A 410 13.32 -62.76 -10.17
C GLU A 410 12.57 -63.29 -8.95
N GLN A 411 11.71 -62.48 -8.32
CA GLN A 411 10.86 -62.93 -7.22
C GLN A 411 9.89 -64.03 -7.67
N ARG A 412 9.33 -63.89 -8.88
CA ARG A 412 8.43 -64.89 -9.45
C ARG A 412 9.17 -66.21 -9.72
N GLU A 413 10.38 -66.17 -10.29
CA GLU A 413 11.20 -67.37 -10.51
C GLU A 413 11.63 -68.03 -9.19
N LYS A 414 12.10 -67.25 -8.20
CA LYS A 414 12.38 -67.77 -6.85
C LYS A 414 11.16 -68.41 -6.21
N SER A 415 9.96 -67.83 -6.39
CA SER A 415 8.71 -68.41 -5.90
C SER A 415 8.33 -69.71 -6.64
N LYS A 416 8.62 -69.82 -7.95
CA LYS A 416 8.41 -71.05 -8.72
C LYS A 416 9.41 -72.14 -8.32
N GLU A 417 10.66 -71.79 -8.05
CA GLU A 417 11.68 -72.71 -7.51
C GLU A 417 11.31 -73.18 -6.11
N GLN A 418 10.87 -72.26 -5.23
CA GLN A 418 10.38 -72.59 -3.90
C GLN A 418 9.14 -73.49 -3.99
N ARG A 419 8.16 -73.18 -4.86
CA ARG A 419 7.01 -74.07 -5.11
C ARG A 419 7.43 -75.43 -5.63
N LYS A 420 8.38 -75.53 -6.58
CA LYS A 420 8.95 -76.81 -7.04
C LYS A 420 9.59 -77.59 -5.89
N ARG A 421 10.25 -76.90 -4.95
CA ARG A 421 10.88 -77.49 -3.76
C ARG A 421 9.84 -77.93 -2.71
N GLU A 422 8.74 -77.19 -2.60
CA GLU A 422 7.57 -77.50 -1.75
C GLU A 422 6.68 -78.59 -2.37
N THR A 423 6.68 -78.78 -3.70
CA THR A 423 5.92 -79.88 -4.37
C THR A 423 6.47 -81.27 -4.03
N TRP A 424 7.65 -81.37 -3.42
CA TRP A 424 8.22 -82.61 -2.86
C TRP A 424 7.81 -82.90 -1.40
N ASN A 425 7.04 -82.02 -0.76
CA ASN A 425 6.48 -82.23 0.57
C ASN A 425 5.02 -81.76 0.60
N LEU A 426 4.07 -82.69 0.44
CA LEU A 426 2.66 -82.41 0.60
C LEU A 426 2.27 -82.56 2.09
N ASP A 427 1.67 -81.53 2.71
CA ASP A 427 0.29 -81.56 3.22
C ASP A 427 -0.16 -80.23 3.91
N SER A 428 -1.43 -79.85 3.66
CA SER A 428 -2.39 -79.08 4.50
C SER A 428 -2.28 -77.54 4.75
N GLY A 429 -3.45 -76.85 4.69
CA GLY A 429 -3.69 -75.38 4.56
C GLY A 429 -3.74 -74.53 5.86
N PRO A 430 -4.54 -73.42 6.03
CA PRO A 430 -5.59 -72.80 5.19
C PRO A 430 -5.39 -71.29 4.85
N SER A 431 -6.37 -70.75 4.13
CA SER A 431 -6.50 -69.39 3.56
C SER A 431 -6.74 -68.26 4.59
N MET A 432 -6.03 -67.12 4.45
CA MET A 432 -6.37 -65.85 5.09
C MET A 432 -6.56 -64.73 4.05
N LYS A 433 -7.69 -64.00 4.18
CA LYS A 433 -8.07 -62.85 3.37
C LYS A 433 -7.35 -61.58 3.84
N ILE A 434 -6.77 -60.82 2.92
CA ILE A 434 -6.21 -59.48 3.17
C ILE A 434 -7.21 -58.44 2.66
N THR A 435 -7.61 -57.55 3.56
CA THR A 435 -8.54 -56.44 3.32
C THR A 435 -7.80 -55.29 2.63
N GLN A 436 -8.31 -54.84 1.48
CA GLN A 436 -7.84 -53.62 0.81
C GLN A 436 -8.27 -52.38 1.60
N ALA A 437 -7.31 -51.54 1.97
CA ALA A 437 -7.59 -50.20 2.48
C ALA A 437 -7.79 -49.23 1.31
N GLN A 438 -8.95 -48.55 1.27
CA GLN A 438 -9.20 -47.44 0.35
C GLN A 438 -8.46 -46.17 0.81
N PRO A 439 -7.88 -45.37 -0.10
CA PRO A 439 -7.40 -44.04 0.23
C PRO A 439 -8.58 -43.05 0.29
N VAL A 440 -8.73 -42.37 1.43
CA VAL A 440 -9.64 -41.23 1.59
C VAL A 440 -8.97 -40.00 0.99
N VAL A 441 -9.56 -39.44 -0.08
CA VAL A 441 -9.17 -38.15 -0.65
C VAL A 441 -9.85 -37.04 0.14
N THR A 442 -9.08 -36.24 0.86
CA THR A 442 -9.54 -35.00 1.50
C THR A 442 -9.58 -33.87 0.48
N GLN A 443 -10.78 -33.36 0.17
CA GLN A 443 -11.00 -32.14 -0.62
C GLN A 443 -10.38 -30.93 0.10
N SER A 444 -9.44 -30.25 -0.56
CA SER A 444 -9.01 -28.89 -0.19
C SER A 444 -9.74 -27.87 -1.08
N GLU A 445 -9.93 -26.68 -0.52
CA GLU A 445 -10.78 -25.59 -1.01
C GLU A 445 -10.49 -25.21 -2.47
N GLY A 446 -11.45 -25.50 -3.35
CA GLY A 446 -11.33 -25.30 -4.78
C GLY A 446 -11.61 -23.87 -5.23
N TRP A 447 -10.74 -23.35 -6.10
CA TRP A 447 -11.02 -22.21 -6.95
C TRP A 447 -12.14 -22.54 -7.94
N GLY A 448 -13.08 -21.61 -8.15
CA GLY A 448 -14.15 -21.72 -9.14
C GLY A 448 -14.03 -20.61 -10.19
N PRO A 449 -14.07 -20.93 -11.50
CA PRO A 449 -14.05 -19.93 -12.56
C PRO A 449 -15.33 -19.08 -12.53
N SER A 450 -15.21 -17.77 -12.77
CA SER A 450 -16.38 -16.90 -12.96
C SER A 450 -17.15 -17.31 -14.21
N SER A 451 -18.48 -17.38 -14.09
CA SER A 451 -19.43 -17.90 -15.07
C SER A 451 -19.13 -17.40 -16.49
N VAL A 452 -18.44 -18.22 -17.28
CA VAL A 452 -18.41 -18.05 -18.73
C VAL A 452 -19.78 -18.50 -19.21
N ALA A 453 -20.58 -17.56 -19.74
CA ALA A 453 -21.91 -17.89 -20.28
C ALA A 453 -21.77 -19.01 -21.32
N PRO A 454 -22.59 -20.07 -21.26
CA PRO A 454 -22.50 -21.15 -22.24
C PRO A 454 -22.71 -20.56 -23.64
N ILE A 455 -21.76 -20.80 -24.54
CA ILE A 455 -21.99 -20.56 -25.96
C ILE A 455 -22.96 -21.64 -26.41
N MET A 456 -24.27 -21.34 -26.35
CA MET A 456 -25.32 -22.22 -26.84
C MET A 456 -25.23 -22.30 -28.37
N SER A 457 -24.50 -23.28 -28.88
CA SER A 457 -24.65 -23.76 -30.26
C SER A 457 -25.06 -25.24 -30.24
N SER A 458 -26.30 -25.52 -30.61
CA SER A 458 -26.97 -26.82 -30.48
C SER A 458 -26.54 -27.85 -31.55
N SER A 459 -25.24 -28.07 -31.79
CA SER A 459 -24.83 -29.05 -32.81
C SER A 459 -23.47 -29.74 -32.61
N MET A 460 -22.92 -29.79 -31.39
CA MET A 460 -21.64 -30.46 -31.15
C MET A 460 -21.74 -31.56 -30.09
N ASP A 461 -20.95 -32.61 -30.28
CA ASP A 461 -20.75 -33.73 -29.37
C ASP A 461 -20.48 -33.22 -27.94
N PRO A 462 -21.15 -33.75 -26.89
CA PRO A 462 -20.98 -33.30 -25.51
C PRO A 462 -19.52 -33.33 -25.02
N LEU A 463 -18.69 -34.21 -25.58
CA LEU A 463 -17.27 -34.26 -25.25
C LEU A 463 -16.49 -33.06 -25.83
N ILE A 464 -16.86 -32.59 -27.03
CA ILE A 464 -16.28 -31.39 -27.67
C ILE A 464 -16.68 -30.13 -26.89
N GLU A 465 -17.92 -30.06 -26.41
CA GLU A 465 -18.38 -28.96 -25.56
C GLU A 465 -17.58 -28.90 -24.24
N GLN A 466 -17.35 -30.06 -23.61
CA GLN A 466 -16.55 -30.14 -22.40
C GLN A 466 -15.09 -29.73 -22.63
N MET A 467 -14.47 -30.10 -23.77
CA MET A 467 -13.14 -29.61 -24.15
C MET A 467 -13.12 -28.10 -24.35
N SER A 468 -14.14 -27.53 -24.99
CA SER A 468 -14.27 -26.08 -25.19
C SER A 468 -14.38 -25.34 -23.84
N ASN A 469 -15.14 -25.89 -22.89
CA ASN A 469 -15.26 -25.33 -21.54
C ASN A 469 -13.94 -25.38 -20.78
N LEU A 470 -13.20 -26.48 -20.86
CA LEU A 470 -11.87 -26.59 -20.26
C LEU A 470 -10.87 -25.59 -20.86
N HIS A 471 -10.88 -25.38 -22.18
CA HIS A 471 -10.06 -24.33 -22.81
C HIS A 471 -10.38 -22.93 -22.25
N ALA A 472 -11.66 -22.62 -22.04
CA ALA A 472 -12.06 -21.34 -21.45
C ALA A 472 -11.56 -21.19 -20.00
N TYR A 473 -11.65 -22.25 -19.20
CA TYR A 473 -11.16 -22.25 -17.82
C TYR A 473 -9.64 -22.17 -17.72
N ILE A 474 -8.90 -22.86 -18.59
CA ILE A 474 -7.43 -22.75 -18.68
C ILE A 474 -7.05 -21.30 -19.00
N LYS A 475 -7.73 -20.67 -19.96
CA LYS A 475 -7.49 -19.27 -20.32
C LYS A 475 -7.74 -18.32 -19.14
N GLN A 476 -8.80 -18.54 -18.37
CA GLN A 476 -9.11 -17.74 -17.19
C GLN A 476 -8.08 -17.97 -16.08
N ALA A 477 -7.70 -19.22 -15.80
CA ALA A 477 -6.69 -19.55 -14.79
C ALA A 477 -5.32 -18.93 -15.13
N ARG A 478 -4.92 -18.92 -16.41
CA ARG A 478 -3.72 -18.20 -16.89
C ARG A 478 -3.81 -16.69 -16.68
N ALA A 479 -4.97 -16.10 -16.94
CA ALA A 479 -5.20 -14.67 -16.71
C ALA A 479 -5.07 -14.32 -15.22
N ASP A 480 -5.55 -15.21 -14.34
CA ASP A 480 -5.52 -15.07 -12.88
C ASP A 480 -4.19 -15.53 -12.25
N CYS A 481 -3.19 -15.90 -13.06
CA CYS A 481 -1.89 -16.44 -12.62
C CYS A 481 -2.00 -17.68 -11.72
N LYS A 482 -3.04 -18.48 -11.91
CA LYS A 482 -3.38 -19.70 -11.17
C LYS A 482 -2.81 -20.93 -11.86
N TYR A 483 -1.48 -21.01 -11.89
CA TYR A 483 -0.76 -21.98 -12.71
C TYR A 483 -0.86 -23.43 -12.21
N ASP A 484 -1.15 -23.66 -10.92
CA ASP A 484 -1.46 -24.99 -10.40
C ASP A 484 -2.81 -25.49 -10.95
N GLU A 485 -3.81 -24.62 -11.01
CA GLU A 485 -5.09 -24.90 -11.64
C GLU A 485 -4.96 -25.07 -13.16
N VAL A 486 -4.10 -24.28 -13.83
CA VAL A 486 -3.76 -24.48 -15.26
C VAL A 486 -3.20 -25.89 -15.49
N ALA A 487 -2.17 -26.29 -14.74
CA ALA A 487 -1.55 -27.61 -14.86
C ALA A 487 -2.58 -28.74 -14.70
N THR A 488 -3.48 -28.61 -13.73
CA THR A 488 -4.55 -29.59 -13.48
C THR A 488 -5.56 -29.64 -14.63
N LEU A 489 -6.02 -28.47 -15.10
CA LEU A 489 -7.00 -28.38 -16.19
C LEU A 489 -6.44 -28.86 -17.52
N GLU A 490 -5.16 -28.59 -17.81
CA GLU A 490 -4.48 -29.10 -19.00
C GLU A 490 -4.31 -30.61 -18.96
N ASN A 491 -4.02 -31.19 -17.79
CA ASN A 491 -3.98 -32.63 -17.65
C ASN A 491 -5.35 -33.26 -17.94
N ASN A 492 -6.43 -32.72 -17.35
CA ASN A 492 -7.80 -33.16 -17.61
C ASN A 492 -8.17 -33.05 -19.10
N LEU A 493 -7.73 -31.97 -19.76
CA LEU A 493 -7.96 -31.77 -21.19
C LEU A 493 -7.24 -32.84 -22.03
N ARG A 494 -5.97 -33.15 -21.71
CA ARG A 494 -5.22 -34.22 -22.40
C ARG A 494 -5.88 -35.58 -22.25
N GLU A 495 -6.39 -35.89 -21.06
CA GLU A 495 -7.11 -37.14 -20.79
C GLU A 495 -8.40 -37.23 -21.62
N LEU A 496 -9.20 -36.15 -21.67
CA LEU A 496 -10.42 -36.08 -22.48
C LEU A 496 -10.13 -36.18 -23.98
N GLN A 497 -9.09 -35.52 -24.47
CA GLN A 497 -8.67 -35.63 -25.86
C GLN A 497 -8.26 -37.06 -26.21
N SER A 498 -7.49 -37.71 -25.34
CA SER A 498 -7.07 -39.11 -25.52
C SER A 498 -8.27 -40.06 -25.57
N ALA A 499 -9.25 -39.87 -24.66
CA ALA A 499 -10.49 -40.64 -24.64
C ALA A 499 -11.33 -40.43 -25.92
N TYR A 500 -11.42 -39.18 -26.40
CA TYR A 500 -12.11 -38.85 -27.64
C TYR A 500 -11.49 -39.52 -28.87
N PHE A 501 -10.16 -39.48 -28.97
CA PHE A 501 -9.44 -40.13 -30.06
C PHE A 501 -9.63 -41.65 -30.03
N ALA A 502 -9.60 -42.27 -28.84
CA ALA A 502 -9.89 -43.69 -28.70
C ALA A 502 -11.33 -44.05 -29.13
N MET A 503 -12.33 -43.24 -28.76
CA MET A 503 -13.71 -43.43 -29.20
C MET A 503 -13.87 -43.31 -30.73
N LYS A 504 -13.23 -42.31 -31.35
CA LYS A 504 -13.25 -42.16 -32.81
C LYS A 504 -12.55 -43.28 -33.56
N GLN A 505 -11.47 -43.83 -32.99
CA GLN A 505 -10.80 -44.98 -33.60
C GLN A 505 -11.68 -46.23 -33.52
N SER A 506 -12.30 -46.49 -32.35
CA SER A 506 -13.19 -47.64 -32.16
C SER A 506 -14.43 -47.63 -33.07
N THR A 507 -15.00 -46.45 -33.34
CA THR A 507 -16.15 -46.29 -34.25
C THR A 507 -15.75 -46.41 -35.72
N SER A 508 -14.49 -46.14 -36.08
CA SER A 508 -13.96 -46.34 -37.44
C SER A 508 -13.57 -47.79 -37.75
N SER A 509 -13.28 -48.60 -36.73
CA SER A 509 -12.92 -50.02 -36.87
C SER A 509 -14.10 -50.98 -36.95
N ASP A 510 -15.31 -50.51 -36.64
CA ASP A 510 -16.58 -51.26 -36.70
C ASP A 510 -17.42 -50.94 -37.96
N SER A 511 -16.87 -50.20 -38.94
CA SER A 511 -17.54 -49.81 -40.19
C SER A 511 -17.05 -50.59 -41.42
#